data_AF-A0A3S4HKJ6-F1
#
_entry.id   AF-A0A3S4HKJ6-F1
#
_cell.length_a   1.000
_cell.length_b   1.000
_cell.length_c   1.000
_cell.angle_alpha   90.00
_cell.angle_beta   90.00
_cell.angle_gamma   90.00
#
_symmetry.space_group_name_H-M   'P 1'
#
loop_
_entity.id
_entity.type
_entity.pdbx_description
1 polymer ?
#
loop_
_entity_poly.entity_id
_entity_poly.type
_entity_poly.pdbx_seq_one_letter_code
_entity_poly.pdbx_strand_id
1 'polypeptide(L)'
;MPSAFRWWGEFNFWDGRRHPMRLRKENGIWELFLPGVSAGQLYKYEIIDCYGNTQLKADPYAFEAQMRPDTASLVAPLPEVVENTTQRQQANGFDRPVSIYEVHLGSWRRHSDNNFWLSYQELAEQLIPYVKQMGFTHLELLPINEHPFDGSWGYQPLGLYAPTRRFGTPAEFRAFVAAAHQAGINVILDWVPGHFPSDAYGLANFDGTALYEYADPREGFHQDWNTLIYNYGRHEVRNYLAGNAFFWLERYGIDGLRVDAVASMIYRDYSRAEGEWVPNYYGGNENLEAIAFLRYTNHTLGKARPGAVTLAEESTDYPGVTLRRSLTDWGSITNGTWAGCTTR
;
A
#
# COMPACT_ATOMS: atom_id res chain seq x y z
N MET A 1 25.85 2.05 4.67
CA MET A 1 25.06 3.29 4.78
C MET A 1 25.42 4.20 3.61
N PRO A 2 24.43 4.85 2.99
CA PRO A 2 24.62 5.76 1.88
C PRO A 2 25.56 6.92 2.27
N SER A 3 26.35 7.37 1.31
CA SER A 3 27.32 8.45 1.51
C SER A 3 26.70 9.84 1.40
N ALA A 4 25.60 9.99 0.65
CA ALA A 4 24.81 11.24 0.60
C ALA A 4 23.36 11.00 0.15
N PHE A 5 22.44 11.81 0.68
CA PHE A 5 21.12 12.04 0.09
C PHE A 5 20.99 13.50 -0.31
N ARG A 6 20.35 13.76 -1.44
CA ARG A 6 20.13 15.10 -1.97
C ARG A 6 18.70 15.21 -2.48
N TRP A 7 18.09 16.36 -2.23
CA TRP A 7 16.79 16.65 -2.78
C TRP A 7 16.94 17.17 -4.21
N TRP A 8 16.36 16.48 -5.19
CA TRP A 8 16.54 16.71 -6.63
C TRP A 8 15.19 17.01 -7.26
N GLY A 9 14.98 18.23 -7.78
CA GLY A 9 13.64 18.68 -8.21
C GLY A 9 13.62 19.94 -9.06
N GLU A 10 12.43 20.38 -9.45
CA GLU A 10 12.25 21.59 -10.26
C GLU A 10 12.82 22.84 -9.59
N PHE A 11 12.65 22.95 -8.27
CA PHE A 11 13.13 24.07 -7.44
C PHE A 11 14.66 24.24 -7.45
N ASN A 12 15.41 23.24 -7.90
CA ASN A 12 16.87 23.34 -8.06
C ASN A 12 17.36 23.01 -9.46
N PHE A 13 16.47 23.08 -10.45
CA PHE A 13 16.76 22.74 -11.85
C PHE A 13 17.40 21.36 -11.98
N TRP A 14 16.96 20.41 -11.14
CA TRP A 14 17.46 19.05 -11.14
C TRP A 14 18.99 18.97 -10.87
N ASP A 15 19.50 19.82 -9.97
CA ASP A 15 20.89 19.79 -9.48
C ASP A 15 20.96 19.49 -7.97
N GLY A 16 21.17 18.21 -7.64
CA GLY A 16 21.19 17.72 -6.25
C GLY A 16 22.31 18.33 -5.39
N ARG A 17 23.38 18.87 -6.00
CA ARG A 17 24.49 19.51 -5.27
C ARG A 17 24.05 20.76 -4.52
N ARG A 18 22.93 21.37 -4.92
CA ARG A 18 22.37 22.58 -4.30
C ARG A 18 21.69 22.28 -2.97
N HIS A 19 21.17 21.06 -2.77
CA HIS A 19 20.32 20.71 -1.63
C HIS A 19 20.69 19.34 -1.02
N PRO A 20 21.90 19.20 -0.43
CA PRO A 20 22.25 18.01 0.35
C PRO A 20 21.42 17.91 1.62
N MET A 21 20.97 16.70 1.95
CA MET A 21 20.22 16.40 3.16
C MET A 21 21.15 16.08 4.33
N ARG A 22 20.66 16.29 5.56
CA ARG A 22 21.38 15.95 6.79
C ARG A 22 20.96 14.57 7.29
N LEU A 23 21.93 13.68 7.53
CA LEU A 23 21.70 12.40 8.20
C LEU A 23 21.51 12.61 9.71
N ARG A 24 20.37 12.14 10.22
CA ARG A 24 20.09 11.94 11.65
C ARG A 24 20.62 10.56 12.06
N LYS A 25 21.84 10.55 12.58
CA LYS A 25 22.57 9.31 12.91
C LYS A 25 21.85 8.45 13.95
N GLU A 26 21.02 9.06 14.77
CA GLU A 26 20.24 8.39 15.81
C GLU A 26 19.18 7.43 15.26
N ASN A 27 18.72 7.60 14.01
CA ASN A 27 17.64 6.80 13.44
C ASN A 27 17.80 6.49 11.94
N GLY A 28 18.87 6.95 11.29
CA GLY A 28 19.14 6.67 9.88
C GLY A 28 18.33 7.51 8.89
N ILE A 29 17.55 8.49 9.35
CA ILE A 29 16.70 9.34 8.51
C ILE A 29 17.52 10.51 7.94
N TRP A 30 17.32 10.81 6.66
CA TRP A 30 17.85 12.00 6.02
C TRP A 30 16.76 13.09 5.98
N GLU A 31 17.10 14.31 6.39
CA GLU A 31 16.15 15.43 6.43
C GLU A 31 16.72 16.71 5.80
N LEU A 32 15.82 17.54 5.26
CA LEU A 32 16.11 18.89 4.80
C LEU A 32 14.83 19.73 4.86
N PHE A 33 14.95 20.99 5.26
CA PHE A 33 13.89 21.98 5.09
C PHE A 33 14.30 22.95 3.98
N LEU A 34 13.44 23.13 2.96
CA LEU A 34 13.68 24.07 1.87
C LEU A 34 12.54 25.10 1.81
N PRO A 35 12.80 26.38 2.13
CA PRO A 35 11.78 27.42 2.03
C PRO A 35 11.41 27.69 0.56
N GLY A 36 10.16 28.06 0.32
CA GLY A 36 9.67 28.44 -1.01
C GLY A 36 9.27 27.27 -1.92
N VAL A 37 9.34 26.04 -1.44
CA VAL A 37 8.79 24.87 -2.14
C VAL A 37 7.27 24.84 -1.97
N SER A 38 6.55 24.69 -3.07
CA SER A 38 5.08 24.66 -3.11
C SER A 38 4.56 23.27 -3.49
N ALA A 39 3.31 22.99 -3.12
CA ALA A 39 2.62 21.80 -3.58
C ALA A 39 2.56 21.75 -5.13
N GLY A 40 2.66 20.55 -5.70
CA GLY A 40 2.70 20.30 -7.13
C GLY A 40 4.10 20.25 -7.74
N GLN A 41 5.14 20.72 -7.04
CA GLN A 41 6.51 20.68 -7.58
C GLN A 41 7.06 19.26 -7.62
N LEU A 42 7.76 18.94 -8.71
CA LEU A 42 8.35 17.62 -8.93
C LEU A 42 9.66 17.44 -8.17
N TYR A 43 9.86 16.24 -7.61
CA TYR A 43 11.11 15.86 -6.96
C TYR A 43 11.39 14.35 -6.97
N LYS A 44 12.65 14.02 -6.73
CA LYS A 44 13.17 12.70 -6.34
C LYS A 44 14.26 12.86 -5.28
N TYR A 45 14.72 11.73 -4.75
CA TYR A 45 15.96 11.65 -4.01
C TYR A 45 17.11 11.24 -4.92
N GLU A 46 18.17 12.05 -4.97
CA GLU A 46 19.46 11.63 -5.50
C GLU A 46 20.26 11.01 -4.35
N ILE A 47 20.49 9.70 -4.43
CA ILE A 47 21.13 8.90 -3.40
C ILE A 47 22.49 8.46 -3.91
N ILE A 48 23.54 8.71 -3.12
CA ILE A 48 24.86 8.13 -3.35
C ILE A 48 25.03 7.00 -2.36
N ASP A 49 25.11 5.77 -2.85
CA ASP A 49 25.21 4.59 -2.00
C ASP A 49 26.59 4.45 -1.32
N CYS A 50 26.80 3.35 -0.59
CA CYS A 50 28.08 3.07 0.07
C CYS A 50 29.21 2.66 -0.89
N TYR A 51 28.90 2.39 -2.16
CA TYR A 51 29.85 2.05 -3.21
C TYR A 51 30.18 3.26 -4.10
N GLY A 52 29.54 4.41 -3.86
CA GLY A 52 29.72 5.63 -4.62
C GLY A 52 28.85 5.72 -5.88
N ASN A 53 27.89 4.80 -6.08
CA ASN A 53 26.97 4.88 -7.19
C ASN A 53 25.85 5.87 -6.88
N THR A 54 25.47 6.66 -7.89
CA THR A 54 24.35 7.59 -7.81
C THR A 54 23.08 6.95 -8.36
N GLN A 55 21.99 7.02 -7.61
CA GLN A 55 20.67 6.56 -8.00
C GLN A 55 19.62 7.66 -7.81
N LEU A 56 18.58 7.65 -8.63
CA LEU A 56 17.41 8.52 -8.49
C LEU A 56 16.22 7.69 -8.03
N LYS A 57 15.69 8.00 -6.85
CA LYS A 57 14.56 7.29 -6.24
C LYS A 57 13.35 8.20 -6.10
N ALA A 58 12.18 7.68 -6.47
CA ALA A 58 10.93 8.27 -6.01
C ALA A 58 10.85 8.21 -4.48
N ASP A 59 10.12 9.14 -3.88
CA ASP A 59 9.91 9.15 -2.44
C ASP A 59 8.98 7.98 -2.03
N PRO A 60 9.43 7.04 -1.17
CA PRO A 60 8.60 5.95 -0.66
C PRO A 60 7.31 6.41 0.02
N TYR A 61 7.32 7.62 0.58
CA TYR A 61 6.22 8.27 1.31
C TYR A 61 5.56 9.40 0.49
N ALA A 62 5.76 9.45 -0.82
CA ALA A 62 5.10 10.44 -1.67
C ALA A 62 3.56 10.33 -1.55
N PHE A 63 2.89 11.46 -1.34
CA PHE A 63 1.42 11.52 -1.32
C PHE A 63 0.81 11.76 -2.71
N GLU A 64 1.62 12.19 -3.67
CA GLU A 64 1.26 12.33 -5.07
C GLU A 64 2.47 11.98 -5.95
N ALA A 65 2.20 11.44 -7.14
CA ALA A 65 3.21 11.01 -8.10
C ALA A 65 2.83 11.45 -9.52
N GLN A 66 3.83 11.54 -10.40
CA GLN A 66 3.58 11.81 -11.81
C GLN A 66 2.78 10.68 -12.45
N MET A 67 2.05 11.01 -13.51
CA MET A 67 1.45 10.02 -14.39
C MET A 67 2.55 9.21 -15.07
N ARG A 68 2.47 7.89 -14.98
CA ARG A 68 3.38 6.99 -15.71
C ARG A 68 3.42 7.34 -17.22
N PRO A 69 4.56 7.19 -17.92
CA PRO A 69 5.79 6.53 -17.47
C PRO A 69 6.73 7.41 -16.65
N ASP A 70 6.35 8.65 -16.37
CA ASP A 70 7.14 9.52 -15.51
C ASP A 70 7.14 9.03 -14.05
N THR A 71 8.18 9.38 -13.30
CA THR A 71 8.52 8.68 -12.05
C THR A 71 8.90 9.62 -10.90
N ALA A 72 8.77 10.94 -11.07
CA ALA A 72 8.99 11.85 -9.95
C ALA A 72 7.78 11.86 -8.99
N SER A 73 8.08 12.11 -7.73
CA SER A 73 7.10 12.43 -6.71
C SER A 73 6.67 13.89 -6.84
N LEU A 74 5.45 14.21 -6.43
CA LEU A 74 4.96 15.59 -6.33
C LEU A 74 4.91 15.99 -4.87
N VAL A 75 5.36 17.20 -4.57
CA VAL A 75 5.18 17.78 -3.24
C VAL A 75 3.68 17.92 -2.99
N ALA A 76 3.17 17.26 -1.98
CA ALA A 76 1.77 17.32 -1.60
C ALA A 76 1.65 17.35 -0.07
N PRO A 77 0.65 18.06 0.49
CA PRO A 77 0.39 18.01 1.92
C PRO A 77 -0.15 16.63 2.30
N LEU A 78 0.13 16.20 3.53
CA LEU A 78 -0.56 15.04 4.10
C LEU A 78 -2.08 15.35 4.16
N PRO A 79 -2.95 14.48 3.65
CA PRO A 79 -4.38 14.74 3.71
C PRO A 79 -4.91 14.79 5.15
N GLU A 80 -5.96 15.58 5.37
CA GLU A 80 -6.66 15.63 6.65
C GLU A 80 -7.30 14.29 7.00
N VAL A 81 -7.40 14.01 8.30
CA VAL A 81 -8.08 12.83 8.82
C VAL A 81 -9.55 12.86 8.42
N VAL A 82 -10.06 11.74 7.89
CA VAL A 82 -11.49 11.55 7.60
C VAL A 82 -12.18 11.01 8.84
N GLU A 83 -13.24 11.69 9.25
CA GLU A 83 -14.08 11.29 10.38
C GLU A 83 -14.68 9.89 10.16
N ASN A 84 -14.56 9.05 11.17
CA ASN A 84 -15.15 7.71 11.18
C ASN A 84 -16.52 7.75 11.87
N THR A 85 -17.57 8.04 11.12
CA THR A 85 -18.93 8.23 11.66
C THR A 85 -19.48 6.94 12.28
N THR A 86 -20.43 7.05 13.21
CA THR A 86 -21.08 5.88 13.84
C THR A 86 -21.70 4.93 12.82
N GLN A 87 -22.25 5.45 11.72
CA GLN A 87 -22.81 4.63 10.64
C GLN A 87 -21.73 3.76 9.99
N ARG A 88 -20.57 4.34 9.65
CA ARG A 88 -19.44 3.62 9.08
C ARG A 88 -18.85 2.60 10.05
N GLN A 89 -18.72 2.96 11.32
CA GLN A 89 -18.26 2.03 12.37
C GLN A 89 -19.12 0.77 12.49
N GLN A 90 -20.41 0.86 12.15
CA GLN A 90 -21.33 -0.27 12.22
C GLN A 90 -21.48 -1.02 10.90
N ALA A 91 -21.00 -0.48 9.78
CA ALA A 91 -21.32 -0.97 8.44
C ALA A 91 -20.84 -2.40 8.17
N ASN A 92 -19.70 -2.77 8.77
CA ASN A 92 -19.09 -4.09 8.63
C ASN A 92 -19.37 -5.02 9.82
N GLY A 93 -20.43 -4.78 10.60
CA GLY A 93 -20.82 -5.67 11.68
C GLY A 93 -21.18 -7.07 11.17
N PHE A 94 -20.95 -8.11 11.98
CA PHE A 94 -21.29 -9.51 11.61
C PHE A 94 -22.78 -9.73 11.34
N ASP A 95 -23.64 -8.84 11.83
CA ASP A 95 -25.09 -8.83 11.63
C ASP A 95 -25.55 -7.86 10.52
N ARG A 96 -24.61 -7.26 9.77
CA ARG A 96 -24.89 -6.37 8.65
C ARG A 96 -24.78 -7.09 7.31
N PRO A 97 -25.58 -6.67 6.31
CA PRO A 97 -25.40 -7.17 4.95
C PRO A 97 -24.10 -6.64 4.34
N VAL A 98 -23.28 -7.55 3.82
CA VAL A 98 -22.09 -7.24 3.02
C VAL A 98 -22.25 -7.89 1.65
N SER A 99 -22.56 -7.06 0.67
CA SER A 99 -22.58 -7.38 -0.77
C SER A 99 -21.66 -6.40 -1.49
N ILE A 100 -20.64 -6.94 -2.16
CA ILE A 100 -19.49 -6.22 -2.70
C ILE A 100 -19.57 -6.19 -4.23
N TYR A 101 -19.41 -5.01 -4.82
CA TYR A 101 -19.13 -4.84 -6.24
C TYR A 101 -17.63 -4.61 -6.41
N GLU A 102 -16.89 -5.62 -6.86
CA GLU A 102 -15.46 -5.50 -7.16
C GLU A 102 -15.25 -4.79 -8.50
N VAL A 103 -14.28 -3.85 -8.56
CA VAL A 103 -14.05 -3.04 -9.75
C VAL A 103 -12.58 -2.71 -9.97
N HIS A 104 -12.15 -2.83 -11.22
CA HIS A 104 -10.93 -2.20 -11.72
C HIS A 104 -11.27 -0.87 -12.39
N LEU A 105 -10.90 0.26 -11.77
CA LEU A 105 -11.29 1.60 -12.23
C LEU A 105 -10.84 1.89 -13.67
N GLY A 106 -9.68 1.37 -14.08
CA GLY A 106 -9.12 1.57 -15.42
C GLY A 106 -9.81 0.79 -16.55
N SER A 107 -10.78 -0.08 -16.23
CA SER A 107 -11.47 -0.91 -17.22
C SER A 107 -12.98 -1.03 -17.01
N TRP A 108 -13.54 -0.49 -15.91
CA TRP A 108 -14.99 -0.48 -15.70
C TRP A 108 -15.75 0.21 -16.83
N ARG A 109 -15.28 1.40 -17.21
CA ARG A 109 -15.78 2.18 -18.35
C ARG A 109 -14.68 3.13 -18.82
N ARG A 110 -14.68 3.41 -20.12
CA ARG A 110 -13.78 4.35 -20.77
C ARG A 110 -14.57 5.34 -21.62
N HIS A 111 -13.95 6.47 -21.89
CA HIS A 111 -14.45 7.49 -22.81
C HIS A 111 -14.62 6.85 -24.20
N SER A 112 -15.81 6.97 -24.79
CA SER A 112 -16.14 6.28 -26.05
C SER A 112 -15.44 6.90 -27.27
N ASP A 113 -15.07 8.17 -27.19
CA ASP A 113 -14.44 8.95 -28.25
C ASP A 113 -12.94 8.69 -28.39
N ASN A 114 -12.24 8.42 -27.27
CA ASN A 114 -10.78 8.33 -27.25
C ASN A 114 -10.22 7.12 -26.46
N ASN A 115 -11.09 6.28 -25.88
CA ASN A 115 -10.73 5.13 -25.05
C ASN A 115 -9.86 5.48 -23.82
N PHE A 116 -9.91 6.73 -23.38
CA PHE A 116 -9.23 7.22 -22.17
C PHE A 116 -10.01 6.84 -20.91
N TRP A 117 -9.33 6.84 -19.77
CA TRP A 117 -9.96 6.52 -18.50
C TRP A 117 -10.94 7.62 -18.07
N LEU A 118 -11.95 7.21 -17.31
CA LEU A 118 -12.72 8.15 -16.51
C LEU A 118 -11.84 8.69 -15.37
N SER A 119 -12.02 9.97 -15.07
CA SER A 119 -11.50 10.58 -13.86
C SER A 119 -12.22 10.08 -12.60
N TYR A 120 -11.65 10.28 -11.42
CA TYR A 120 -12.29 10.01 -10.14
C TYR A 120 -13.62 10.76 -9.99
N GLN A 121 -13.71 11.99 -10.54
CA GLN A 121 -14.95 12.75 -10.55
C GLN A 121 -16.02 12.08 -11.42
N GLU A 122 -15.68 11.70 -12.65
CA GLU A 122 -16.63 11.01 -13.54
C GLU A 122 -17.01 9.63 -12.99
N LEU A 123 -16.09 8.92 -12.35
CA LEU A 123 -16.37 7.68 -11.63
C LEU A 123 -17.34 7.95 -10.46
N ALA A 124 -17.19 9.06 -9.74
CA ALA A 124 -18.11 9.41 -8.67
C ALA A 124 -19.53 9.66 -9.21
N GLU A 125 -19.64 10.30 -10.37
CA GLU A 125 -20.90 10.62 -11.03
C GLU A 125 -21.57 9.40 -11.70
N GLN A 126 -20.78 8.41 -12.14
CA GLN A 126 -21.29 7.30 -12.95
C GLN A 126 -21.28 5.95 -12.22
N LEU A 127 -20.15 5.57 -11.59
CA LEU A 127 -19.99 4.27 -10.94
C LEU A 127 -20.78 4.21 -9.64
N ILE A 128 -20.75 5.26 -8.82
CA ILE A 128 -21.41 5.23 -7.50
C ILE A 128 -22.93 5.11 -7.63
N PRO A 129 -23.63 5.91 -8.47
CA PRO A 129 -25.07 5.71 -8.68
C PRO A 129 -25.40 4.33 -9.26
N TYR A 130 -24.56 3.80 -10.14
CA TYR A 130 -24.73 2.46 -10.69
C TYR A 130 -24.65 1.38 -9.59
N VAL A 131 -23.60 1.39 -8.77
CA VAL A 131 -23.41 0.46 -7.64
C VAL A 131 -24.60 0.56 -6.68
N LYS A 132 -25.06 1.78 -6.39
CA LYS A 132 -26.22 2.01 -5.53
C LYS A 132 -27.52 1.47 -6.14
N GLN A 133 -27.77 1.73 -7.42
CA GLN A 133 -28.96 1.25 -8.14
C GLN A 133 -29.00 -0.28 -8.19
N MET A 134 -27.84 -0.93 -8.35
CA MET A 134 -27.71 -2.38 -8.34
C MET A 134 -27.90 -3.00 -6.95
N GLY A 135 -27.95 -2.20 -5.88
CA GLY A 135 -28.25 -2.65 -4.53
C GLY A 135 -27.04 -3.20 -3.75
N PHE A 136 -25.81 -2.94 -4.22
CA PHE A 136 -24.61 -3.30 -3.46
C PHE A 136 -24.45 -2.40 -2.22
N THR A 137 -23.74 -2.92 -1.24
CA THR A 137 -23.44 -2.21 0.03
C THR A 137 -22.01 -1.69 0.08
N HIS A 138 -21.12 -2.32 -0.69
CA HIS A 138 -19.70 -2.07 -0.71
C HIS A 138 -19.21 -1.99 -2.15
N LEU A 139 -18.21 -1.14 -2.37
CA LEU A 139 -17.41 -1.07 -3.57
C LEU A 139 -15.99 -1.55 -3.21
N GLU A 140 -15.51 -2.61 -3.84
CA GLU A 140 -14.13 -3.07 -3.66
C GLU A 140 -13.30 -2.64 -4.85
N LEU A 141 -12.26 -1.86 -4.59
CA LEU A 141 -11.35 -1.37 -5.61
C LEU A 141 -10.16 -2.31 -5.71
N LEU A 142 -9.85 -2.78 -6.92
CA LEU A 142 -8.49 -3.26 -7.22
C LEU A 142 -7.46 -2.16 -6.86
N PRO A 143 -6.17 -2.52 -6.64
CA PRO A 143 -5.22 -1.60 -6.03
C PRO A 143 -5.12 -0.26 -6.76
N ILE A 144 -5.31 0.82 -6.01
CA ILE A 144 -5.30 2.19 -6.54
C ILE A 144 -3.98 2.92 -6.29
N ASN A 145 -3.07 2.32 -5.51
CA ASN A 145 -1.72 2.86 -5.27
C ASN A 145 -1.01 3.14 -6.60
N GLU A 146 -0.07 4.09 -6.62
CA GLU A 146 0.68 4.36 -7.85
C GLU A 146 1.53 3.15 -8.27
N HIS A 147 1.41 2.77 -9.54
CA HIS A 147 2.03 1.58 -10.12
C HIS A 147 2.48 1.86 -11.57
N PRO A 148 3.61 1.31 -12.03
CA PRO A 148 4.21 1.63 -13.33
C PRO A 148 3.48 1.03 -14.53
N PHE A 149 2.79 -0.09 -14.34
CA PHE A 149 2.33 -0.92 -15.45
C PHE A 149 0.86 -1.29 -15.32
N ASP A 150 0.03 -0.89 -16.28
CA ASP A 150 -1.42 -1.17 -16.26
C ASP A 150 -1.74 -2.66 -16.26
N GLY A 151 -0.91 -3.48 -16.92
CA GLY A 151 -1.12 -4.92 -17.00
C GLY A 151 -0.92 -5.64 -15.67
N SER A 152 -0.36 -4.98 -14.65
CA SER A 152 -0.31 -5.53 -13.29
C SER A 152 -1.64 -5.40 -12.54
N TRP A 153 -2.62 -4.67 -13.11
CA TRP A 153 -3.90 -4.32 -12.49
C TRP A 153 -3.77 -3.60 -11.13
N GLY A 154 -2.61 -3.00 -10.87
CA GLY A 154 -2.26 -2.38 -9.59
C GLY A 154 -1.49 -3.26 -8.59
N TYR A 155 -1.39 -4.58 -8.79
CA TYR A 155 -0.71 -5.51 -7.86
C TYR A 155 0.83 -5.45 -7.87
N GLN A 156 1.43 -4.48 -8.57
CA GLN A 156 2.87 -4.22 -8.51
C GLN A 156 3.10 -2.74 -8.19
N PRO A 157 2.75 -2.27 -6.98
CA PRO A 157 2.83 -0.85 -6.66
C PRO A 157 4.25 -0.40 -6.38
N LEU A 158 4.51 0.89 -6.63
CA LEU A 158 5.74 1.58 -6.28
C LEU A 158 5.51 2.81 -5.41
N GLY A 159 4.32 3.42 -5.47
CA GLY A 159 3.91 4.53 -4.62
C GLY A 159 2.75 4.14 -3.71
N LEU A 160 3.03 3.38 -2.64
CA LEU A 160 1.99 2.91 -1.71
C LEU A 160 1.19 4.05 -1.06
N TYR A 161 1.80 5.22 -0.90
CA TYR A 161 1.18 6.38 -0.24
C TYR A 161 0.51 7.36 -1.21
N ALA A 162 0.47 7.05 -2.51
CA ALA A 162 -0.13 7.91 -3.52
C ALA A 162 -1.26 7.17 -4.26
N PRO A 163 -2.48 7.74 -4.33
CA PRO A 163 -3.46 7.26 -5.29
C PRO A 163 -2.94 7.51 -6.70
N THR A 164 -3.17 6.56 -7.62
CA THR A 164 -2.62 6.65 -8.97
C THR A 164 -3.12 7.89 -9.69
N ARG A 165 -2.20 8.57 -10.38
CA ARG A 165 -2.49 9.80 -11.13
C ARG A 165 -3.38 9.55 -12.36
N ARG A 166 -3.57 8.29 -12.74
CA ARG A 166 -4.35 7.85 -13.91
C ARG A 166 -5.75 8.45 -13.99
N PHE A 167 -6.40 8.57 -12.85
CA PHE A 167 -7.79 9.01 -12.76
C PHE A 167 -7.93 10.41 -12.17
N GLY A 168 -6.84 11.09 -11.81
CA GLY A 168 -6.90 12.41 -11.20
C GLY A 168 -5.94 12.57 -10.03
N THR A 169 -6.21 13.58 -9.21
CA THR A 169 -5.43 13.99 -8.04
C THR A 169 -5.85 13.21 -6.79
N PRO A 170 -5.02 13.22 -5.74
CA PRO A 170 -5.43 12.73 -4.42
C PRO A 170 -6.71 13.37 -3.88
N ALA A 171 -6.92 14.66 -4.14
CA ALA A 171 -8.13 15.37 -3.71
C ALA A 171 -9.38 14.82 -4.41
N GLU A 172 -9.30 14.54 -5.70
CA GLU A 172 -10.40 13.95 -6.47
C GLU A 172 -10.70 12.51 -6.02
N PHE A 173 -9.68 11.70 -5.68
CA PHE A 173 -9.92 10.38 -5.09
C PHE A 173 -10.62 10.47 -3.73
N ARG A 174 -10.25 11.45 -2.87
CA ARG A 174 -10.97 11.69 -1.61
C ARG A 174 -12.42 12.10 -1.86
N ALA A 175 -12.68 12.91 -2.88
CA ALA A 175 -14.05 13.28 -3.27
C ALA A 175 -14.86 12.06 -3.77
N PHE A 176 -14.23 11.15 -4.52
CA PHE A 176 -14.83 9.89 -4.93
C PHE A 176 -15.25 9.02 -3.74
N VAL A 177 -14.37 8.82 -2.76
CA VAL A 177 -14.70 8.06 -1.53
C VAL A 177 -15.81 8.76 -0.74
N ALA A 178 -15.75 10.09 -0.61
CA ALA A 178 -16.80 10.86 0.07
C ALA A 178 -18.17 10.74 -0.63
N ALA A 179 -18.20 10.73 -1.96
CA ALA A 179 -19.42 10.51 -2.73
C ALA A 179 -20.00 9.10 -2.49
N ALA A 180 -19.13 8.09 -2.32
CA ALA A 180 -19.56 6.72 -2.02
C ALA A 180 -20.25 6.68 -0.65
N HIS A 181 -19.62 7.29 0.36
CA HIS A 181 -20.18 7.39 1.71
C HIS A 181 -21.51 8.16 1.73
N GLN A 182 -21.62 9.26 0.97
CA GLN A 182 -22.88 10.02 0.84
C GLN A 182 -24.00 9.18 0.21
N ALA A 183 -23.67 8.28 -0.71
CA ALA A 183 -24.61 7.30 -1.27
C ALA A 183 -24.90 6.10 -0.33
N GLY A 184 -24.23 6.03 0.83
CA GLY A 184 -24.30 4.91 1.76
C GLY A 184 -23.62 3.65 1.24
N ILE A 185 -22.57 3.80 0.43
CA ILE A 185 -21.70 2.74 -0.08
C ILE A 185 -20.36 2.84 0.66
N ASN A 186 -19.93 1.75 1.28
CA ASN A 186 -18.60 1.68 1.90
C ASN A 186 -17.55 1.24 0.87
N VAL A 187 -16.30 1.62 1.07
CA VAL A 187 -15.21 1.36 0.11
C VAL A 187 -14.18 0.42 0.72
N ILE A 188 -13.93 -0.71 0.06
CA ILE A 188 -12.84 -1.64 0.35
C ILE A 188 -11.74 -1.39 -0.67
N LEU A 189 -10.48 -1.46 -0.24
CA LEU A 189 -9.32 -1.32 -1.11
C LEU A 189 -8.46 -2.58 -1.06
N ASP A 190 -8.11 -3.09 -2.23
CA ASP A 190 -7.04 -4.08 -2.35
C ASP A 190 -5.69 -3.45 -1.97
N TRP A 191 -5.15 -3.96 -0.87
CA TRP A 191 -3.88 -3.57 -0.29
C TRP A 191 -2.83 -4.63 -0.59
N VAL A 192 -1.65 -4.20 -1.03
CA VAL A 192 -0.62 -5.07 -1.59
C VAL A 192 0.65 -5.02 -0.74
N PRO A 193 0.66 -5.64 0.45
CA PRO A 193 1.85 -5.69 1.32
C PRO A 193 2.76 -6.90 1.05
N GLY A 194 2.43 -7.74 0.07
CA GLY A 194 3.13 -9.00 -0.19
C GLY A 194 4.48 -8.81 -0.88
N HIS A 195 4.53 -7.91 -1.86
CA HIS A 195 5.72 -7.73 -2.70
C HIS A 195 5.69 -6.38 -3.42
N PHE A 196 6.80 -6.03 -4.07
CA PHE A 196 6.95 -4.85 -4.91
C PHE A 196 7.86 -5.16 -6.11
N PRO A 197 7.69 -4.46 -7.26
CA PRO A 197 8.51 -4.71 -8.44
C PRO A 197 9.92 -4.14 -8.28
N SER A 198 10.86 -4.64 -9.10
CA SER A 198 12.28 -4.31 -9.02
C SER A 198 12.68 -3.05 -9.80
N ASP A 199 11.74 -2.18 -10.16
CA ASP A 199 12.02 -0.95 -10.89
C ASP A 199 13.04 -0.08 -10.14
N ALA A 200 14.07 0.37 -10.86
CA ALA A 200 15.22 1.05 -10.27
C ALA A 200 14.86 2.36 -9.56
N TYR A 201 13.78 3.04 -9.95
CA TYR A 201 13.34 4.27 -9.29
C TYR A 201 12.53 4.02 -8.00
N GLY A 202 12.13 2.76 -7.76
CA GLY A 202 11.35 2.33 -6.61
C GLY A 202 12.20 1.87 -5.43
N LEU A 203 11.67 0.93 -4.64
CA LEU A 203 12.25 0.52 -3.35
C LEU A 203 13.45 -0.44 -3.46
N ALA A 204 13.64 -1.10 -4.61
CA ALA A 204 14.71 -2.07 -4.81
C ALA A 204 16.10 -1.45 -4.56
N ASN A 205 16.93 -2.06 -3.72
CA ASN A 205 18.26 -1.57 -3.37
C ASN A 205 18.30 -0.08 -2.99
N PHE A 206 17.30 0.37 -2.21
CA PHE A 206 16.99 1.79 -2.02
C PHE A 206 18.20 2.67 -1.69
N ASP A 207 19.07 2.21 -0.79
CA ASP A 207 20.28 2.91 -0.34
C ASP A 207 21.60 2.22 -0.79
N GLY A 208 21.49 1.33 -1.80
CA GLY A 208 22.53 0.43 -2.26
C GLY A 208 22.67 -0.86 -1.45
N THR A 209 21.77 -1.10 -0.50
CA THR A 209 21.61 -2.39 0.20
C THR A 209 20.19 -2.91 0.03
N ALA A 210 19.97 -4.20 0.33
CA ALA A 210 18.64 -4.79 0.48
C ALA A 210 17.93 -4.17 1.70
N LEU A 211 17.34 -2.99 1.49
CA LEU A 211 16.81 -2.15 2.56
C LEU A 211 15.37 -2.54 2.89
N TYR A 212 14.51 -2.54 1.87
CA TYR A 212 13.09 -2.86 1.98
C TYR A 212 12.85 -4.37 1.79
N GLU A 213 13.66 -5.01 0.97
CA GLU A 213 13.64 -6.43 0.66
C GLU A 213 14.53 -7.26 1.59
N TYR A 214 14.32 -8.58 1.66
CA TYR A 214 15.29 -9.48 2.28
C TYR A 214 16.57 -9.56 1.42
N ALA A 215 17.73 -9.63 2.08
CA ALA A 215 19.01 -9.76 1.40
C ALA A 215 19.24 -11.14 0.78
N ASP A 216 18.68 -12.20 1.38
CA ASP A 216 18.73 -13.55 0.83
C ASP A 216 17.60 -13.71 -0.21
N PRO A 217 17.92 -13.95 -1.50
CA PRO A 217 16.89 -14.07 -2.54
C PRO A 217 15.97 -15.28 -2.35
N ARG A 218 16.36 -16.29 -1.56
CA ARG A 218 15.49 -17.42 -1.20
C ARG A 218 14.32 -17.00 -0.30
N GLU A 219 14.45 -15.87 0.38
CA GLU A 219 13.40 -15.24 1.20
C GLU A 219 12.83 -13.99 0.53
N GLY A 220 13.65 -13.26 -0.21
CA GLY A 220 13.39 -11.90 -0.68
C GLY A 220 12.84 -11.77 -2.10
N PHE A 221 12.55 -12.87 -2.79
CA PHE A 221 12.16 -12.82 -4.20
C PHE A 221 11.10 -13.87 -4.57
N HIS A 222 10.05 -13.43 -5.28
CA HIS A 222 9.08 -14.33 -5.91
C HIS A 222 9.54 -14.68 -7.33
N GLN A 223 9.92 -15.94 -7.55
CA GLN A 223 10.51 -16.40 -8.81
C GLN A 223 9.54 -16.26 -10.00
N ASP A 224 8.29 -16.68 -9.83
CA ASP A 224 7.29 -16.64 -10.90
C ASP A 224 6.80 -15.23 -11.24
N TRP A 225 6.90 -14.31 -10.28
CA TRP A 225 6.38 -12.95 -10.43
C TRP A 225 7.46 -11.93 -10.77
N ASN A 226 8.73 -12.32 -10.61
CA ASN A 226 9.90 -11.46 -10.78
C ASN A 226 9.80 -10.17 -9.92
N THR A 227 9.39 -10.33 -8.66
CA THR A 227 9.17 -9.25 -7.69
C THR A 227 9.94 -9.50 -6.39
N LEU A 228 10.21 -8.42 -5.65
CA LEU A 228 10.90 -8.44 -4.36
C LEU A 228 9.90 -8.53 -3.21
N ILE A 229 10.27 -9.23 -2.14
CA ILE A 229 9.46 -9.44 -0.94
C ILE A 229 9.95 -8.52 0.17
N TYR A 230 9.03 -7.80 0.81
CA TYR A 230 9.34 -6.92 1.92
C TYR A 230 9.95 -7.69 3.10
N ASN A 231 11.01 -7.15 3.70
CA ASN A 231 11.63 -7.66 4.91
C ASN A 231 10.75 -7.37 6.13
N TYR A 232 9.79 -8.24 6.40
CA TYR A 232 8.85 -8.11 7.53
C TYR A 232 9.54 -8.17 8.90
N GLY A 233 10.76 -8.73 8.97
CA GLY A 233 11.59 -8.77 10.16
C GLY A 233 12.18 -7.41 10.53
N ARG A 234 12.30 -6.48 9.57
CA ARG A 234 12.86 -5.16 9.78
C ARG A 234 11.81 -4.18 10.30
N HIS A 235 12.12 -3.49 11.41
CA HIS A 235 11.16 -2.64 12.10
C HIS A 235 10.64 -1.49 11.24
N GLU A 236 11.51 -0.81 10.48
CA GLU A 236 11.14 0.32 9.64
C GLU A 236 10.27 -0.11 8.45
N VAL A 237 10.55 -1.28 7.87
CA VAL A 237 9.76 -1.85 6.76
C VAL A 237 8.37 -2.25 7.25
N ARG A 238 8.29 -2.92 8.42
CA ARG A 238 7.01 -3.23 9.05
C ARG A 238 6.22 -1.96 9.38
N ASN A 239 6.89 -0.91 9.85
CA ASN A 239 6.25 0.37 10.16
C ASN A 239 5.76 1.09 8.89
N TYR A 240 6.53 1.04 7.80
CA TYR A 240 6.13 1.54 6.47
C TYR A 240 4.84 0.88 6.00
N LEU A 241 4.78 -0.45 6.03
CA LEU A 241 3.59 -1.18 5.57
C LEU A 241 2.38 -0.98 6.50
N ALA A 242 2.57 -1.11 7.82
CA ALA A 242 1.47 -0.91 8.77
C ALA A 242 0.95 0.54 8.73
N GLY A 243 1.86 1.52 8.63
CA GLY A 243 1.52 2.92 8.44
C GLY A 243 0.75 3.19 7.14
N ASN A 244 1.03 2.44 6.08
CA ASN A 244 0.29 2.54 4.82
C ASN A 244 -1.16 2.04 4.95
N ALA A 245 -1.39 0.95 5.68
CA ALA A 245 -2.75 0.50 5.99
C ALA A 245 -3.53 1.59 6.77
N PHE A 246 -2.88 2.21 7.77
CA PHE A 246 -3.45 3.35 8.49
C PHE A 246 -3.74 4.55 7.58
N PHE A 247 -2.82 4.87 6.68
CA PHE A 247 -2.96 5.98 5.75
C PHE A 247 -4.25 5.87 4.92
N TRP A 248 -4.53 4.71 4.34
CA TRP A 248 -5.76 4.49 3.57
C TRP A 248 -7.03 4.63 4.42
N LEU A 249 -7.08 3.98 5.58
CA LEU A 249 -8.26 4.03 6.45
C LEU A 249 -8.49 5.43 7.06
N GLU A 250 -7.42 6.13 7.46
CA GLU A 250 -7.50 7.39 8.21
C GLU A 250 -7.60 8.61 7.28
N ARG A 251 -6.82 8.65 6.20
CA ARG A 251 -6.64 9.86 5.37
C ARG A 251 -7.57 9.89 4.16
N TYR A 252 -7.97 8.71 3.68
CA TYR A 252 -8.94 8.55 2.59
C TYR A 252 -10.29 8.03 3.05
N GLY A 253 -10.40 7.57 4.30
CA GLY A 253 -11.65 7.04 4.81
C GLY A 253 -12.03 5.71 4.18
N ILE A 254 -11.08 4.91 3.71
CA ILE A 254 -11.36 3.52 3.30
C ILE A 254 -11.97 2.74 4.49
N ASP A 255 -12.94 1.88 4.22
CA ASP A 255 -13.74 1.14 5.21
C ASP A 255 -13.23 -0.29 5.43
N GLY A 256 -12.44 -0.82 4.50
CA GLY A 256 -11.76 -2.10 4.68
C GLY A 256 -10.59 -2.30 3.72
N LEU A 257 -9.70 -3.21 4.08
CA LEU A 257 -8.54 -3.57 3.26
C LEU A 257 -8.58 -5.05 2.91
N ARG A 258 -8.55 -5.40 1.63
CA ARG A 258 -8.41 -6.78 1.18
C ARG A 258 -6.95 -7.06 0.84
N VAL A 259 -6.41 -8.21 1.26
CA VAL A 259 -5.07 -8.66 0.87
C VAL A 259 -5.20 -9.91 0.02
N ASP A 260 -4.71 -9.80 -1.21
CA ASP A 260 -4.60 -10.89 -2.17
C ASP A 260 -3.39 -11.78 -1.88
N ALA A 261 -3.48 -13.06 -2.26
CA ALA A 261 -2.40 -14.03 -2.20
C ALA A 261 -1.68 -14.08 -0.84
N VAL A 262 -2.43 -14.16 0.27
CA VAL A 262 -1.84 -14.19 1.62
C VAL A 262 -0.86 -15.36 1.78
N ALA A 263 -1.11 -16.48 1.08
CA ALA A 263 -0.20 -17.63 1.00
C ALA A 263 1.22 -17.22 0.58
N SER A 264 1.37 -16.27 -0.34
CA SER A 264 2.67 -15.75 -0.80
C SER A 264 3.48 -15.10 0.31
N MET A 265 2.80 -14.57 1.34
CA MET A 265 3.44 -13.94 2.49
C MET A 265 3.79 -14.96 3.57
N ILE A 266 2.86 -15.88 3.88
CA ILE A 266 2.94 -16.70 5.10
C ILE A 266 3.74 -17.99 4.93
N TYR A 267 4.13 -18.36 3.70
CA TYR A 267 4.99 -19.51 3.44
C TYR A 267 6.34 -19.12 2.84
N ARG A 268 7.41 -19.66 3.41
CA ARG A 268 8.80 -19.49 2.98
C ARG A 268 9.12 -20.30 1.72
N ASP A 269 8.34 -21.32 1.40
CA ASP A 269 8.46 -22.18 0.22
C ASP A 269 7.44 -21.84 -0.88
N TYR A 270 6.70 -20.73 -0.75
CA TYR A 270 5.70 -20.33 -1.74
C TYR A 270 6.32 -20.19 -3.15
N SER A 271 5.86 -21.04 -4.06
CA SER A 271 6.39 -21.21 -5.41
C SER A 271 7.91 -21.36 -5.51
N ARG A 272 8.48 -22.20 -4.63
CA ARG A 272 9.91 -22.55 -4.64
C ARG A 272 10.08 -24.06 -4.63
N ALA A 273 11.08 -24.57 -5.36
CA ALA A 273 11.39 -26.00 -5.34
C ALA A 273 12.09 -26.41 -4.03
N GLU A 274 12.17 -27.71 -3.78
CA GLU A 274 12.96 -28.26 -2.68
C GLU A 274 14.43 -27.82 -2.79
N GLY A 275 15.00 -27.31 -1.70
CA GLY A 275 16.36 -26.77 -1.67
C GLY A 275 16.50 -25.30 -2.09
N GLU A 276 15.44 -24.67 -2.60
CA GLU A 276 15.45 -23.25 -3.02
C GLU A 276 14.86 -22.29 -1.98
N TRP A 277 14.53 -22.78 -0.80
CA TRP A 277 14.01 -21.99 0.32
C TRP A 277 14.74 -22.34 1.63
N VAL A 278 14.57 -21.49 2.65
CA VAL A 278 15.16 -21.67 3.98
C VAL A 278 14.08 -21.78 5.06
N PRO A 279 14.15 -22.77 5.96
CA PRO A 279 13.16 -22.95 7.01
C PRO A 279 13.22 -21.86 8.07
N ASN A 280 12.12 -21.68 8.79
CA ASN A 280 12.07 -20.82 9.97
C ASN A 280 12.90 -21.42 11.12
N TYR A 281 13.05 -20.65 12.20
CA TYR A 281 13.84 -21.05 13.37
C TYR A 281 13.40 -22.40 14.00
N TYR A 282 12.15 -22.83 13.80
CA TYR A 282 11.62 -24.10 14.30
C TYR A 282 11.70 -25.25 13.28
N GLY A 283 12.27 -25.00 12.09
CA GLY A 283 12.38 -26.00 11.03
C GLY A 283 11.17 -26.10 10.10
N GLY A 284 10.14 -25.27 10.30
CA GLY A 284 8.93 -25.23 9.46
C GLY A 284 9.04 -24.29 8.26
N ASN A 285 8.02 -24.30 7.39
CA ASN A 285 7.94 -23.43 6.23
C ASN A 285 7.16 -22.13 6.48
N GLU A 286 6.64 -21.91 7.69
CA GLU A 286 5.89 -20.69 8.00
C GLU A 286 6.81 -19.47 8.05
N ASN A 287 6.43 -18.39 7.37
CA ASN A 287 7.06 -17.08 7.46
C ASN A 287 6.56 -16.37 8.72
N LEU A 288 7.25 -16.63 9.83
CA LEU A 288 6.88 -16.10 11.16
C LEU A 288 6.87 -14.58 11.20
N GLU A 289 7.76 -13.92 10.47
CA GLU A 289 7.86 -12.47 10.38
C GLU A 289 6.63 -11.88 9.68
N ALA A 290 6.22 -12.45 8.54
CA ALA A 290 5.02 -12.03 7.83
C ALA A 290 3.74 -12.27 8.66
N ILE A 291 3.64 -13.44 9.30
CA ILE A 291 2.50 -13.77 10.19
C ILE A 291 2.44 -12.77 11.35
N ALA A 292 3.58 -12.44 11.97
CA ALA A 292 3.65 -11.46 13.06
C ALA A 292 3.25 -10.06 12.58
N PHE A 293 3.69 -9.66 11.38
CA PHE A 293 3.28 -8.40 10.76
C PHE A 293 1.76 -8.33 10.53
N LEU A 294 1.16 -9.33 9.89
CA LEU A 294 -0.28 -9.36 9.62
C LEU A 294 -1.09 -9.29 10.92
N ARG A 295 -0.68 -10.05 11.95
CA ARG A 295 -1.32 -10.02 13.28
C ARG A 295 -1.22 -8.64 13.92
N TYR A 296 -0.03 -8.05 13.93
CA TYR A 296 0.21 -6.72 14.50
C TYR A 296 -0.65 -5.66 13.81
N THR A 297 -0.64 -5.66 12.47
CA THR A 297 -1.39 -4.69 11.67
C THR A 297 -2.89 -4.83 11.91
N ASN A 298 -3.45 -6.03 11.79
CA ASN A 298 -4.88 -6.27 12.05
C ASN A 298 -5.32 -5.84 13.45
N HIS A 299 -4.56 -6.21 14.48
CA HIS A 299 -4.85 -5.84 15.86
C HIS A 299 -4.83 -4.32 16.07
N THR A 300 -3.84 -3.64 15.49
CA THR A 300 -3.68 -2.20 15.68
C THR A 300 -4.79 -1.44 14.92
N LEU A 301 -5.11 -1.85 13.69
CA LEU A 301 -6.18 -1.26 12.88
C LEU A 301 -7.53 -1.40 13.59
N GLY A 302 -7.87 -2.60 14.09
CA GLY A 302 -9.16 -2.82 14.73
C GLY A 302 -9.35 -2.02 16.04
N LYS A 303 -8.25 -1.70 16.74
CA LYS A 303 -8.28 -0.78 17.90
C LYS A 303 -8.42 0.68 17.51
N ALA A 304 -7.66 1.13 16.52
CA ALA A 304 -7.56 2.55 16.17
C ALA A 304 -8.64 3.01 15.17
N ARG A 305 -9.23 2.10 14.39
CA ARG A 305 -10.30 2.38 13.42
C ARG A 305 -11.46 1.39 13.63
N PRO A 306 -12.32 1.59 14.65
CA PRO A 306 -13.49 0.74 14.89
C PRO A 306 -14.37 0.63 13.64
N GLY A 307 -14.85 -0.58 13.35
CA GLY A 307 -15.67 -0.88 12.18
C GLY A 307 -14.91 -1.07 10.87
N ALA A 308 -13.62 -0.72 10.81
CA ALA A 308 -12.80 -1.12 9.68
C ALA A 308 -12.58 -2.64 9.71
N VAL A 309 -12.59 -3.25 8.53
CA VAL A 309 -12.34 -4.68 8.36
C VAL A 309 -11.12 -4.94 7.50
N THR A 310 -10.50 -6.09 7.71
CA THR A 310 -9.51 -6.62 6.77
C THR A 310 -10.08 -7.89 6.13
N LEU A 311 -9.86 -8.14 4.83
CA LEU A 311 -10.30 -9.36 4.12
C LEU A 311 -9.10 -10.09 3.52
N ALA A 312 -9.02 -11.41 3.66
CA ALA A 312 -7.89 -12.20 3.15
C ALA A 312 -8.34 -13.09 1.99
N GLU A 313 -7.52 -13.20 0.95
CA GLU A 313 -7.55 -14.36 0.06
C GLU A 313 -6.38 -15.28 0.44
N GLU A 314 -6.70 -16.49 0.88
CA GLU A 314 -5.75 -17.49 1.34
C GLU A 314 -6.19 -18.85 0.77
N SER A 315 -5.28 -19.54 0.08
CA SER A 315 -5.58 -20.67 -0.81
C SER A 315 -4.86 -21.96 -0.43
N THR A 316 -4.46 -22.12 0.84
CA THR A 316 -3.71 -23.30 1.33
C THR A 316 -4.32 -23.96 2.58
N ASP A 317 -5.55 -23.61 2.93
CA ASP A 317 -6.24 -24.07 4.15
C ASP A 317 -5.51 -23.68 5.46
N TYR A 318 -4.82 -22.54 5.48
CA TYR A 318 -4.12 -22.08 6.68
C TYR A 318 -5.13 -21.85 7.83
N PRO A 319 -4.96 -22.48 9.00
CA PRO A 319 -6.01 -22.50 10.01
C PRO A 319 -6.14 -21.15 10.73
N GLY A 320 -7.40 -20.71 10.87
CA GLY A 320 -7.74 -19.59 11.74
C GLY A 320 -7.40 -18.21 11.18
N VAL A 321 -7.39 -18.05 9.84
CA VAL A 321 -7.23 -16.75 9.17
C VAL A 321 -8.19 -15.71 9.74
N THR A 322 -9.48 -16.01 9.86
CA THR A 322 -10.50 -15.08 10.38
C THR A 322 -10.71 -15.16 11.89
N LEU A 323 -10.00 -16.05 12.60
CA LEU A 323 -10.23 -16.24 14.03
C LEU A 323 -9.69 -15.07 14.85
N ARG A 324 -10.51 -14.66 15.82
CA ARG A 324 -10.11 -13.67 16.82
C ARG A 324 -9.15 -14.31 17.81
N ARG A 325 -7.86 -14.18 17.53
CA ARG A 325 -6.83 -14.50 18.53
C ARG A 325 -6.65 -13.27 19.41
N SER A 326 -6.96 -13.42 20.69
CA SER A 326 -6.48 -12.45 21.67
C SER A 326 -4.95 -12.43 21.58
N LEU A 327 -4.32 -11.25 21.65
CA LEU A 327 -2.86 -11.16 21.91
C LEU A 327 -2.51 -11.67 23.32
N THR A 328 -3.48 -12.19 24.03
CA THR A 328 -3.49 -12.34 25.46
C THR A 328 -3.84 -13.76 25.89
N ASP A 329 -2.87 -14.63 25.59
CA ASP A 329 -2.37 -15.57 26.59
C ASP A 329 -1.91 -14.88 27.91
N TRP A 330 -2.15 -13.57 28.15
CA TRP A 330 -2.40 -12.91 29.46
C TRP A 330 -3.12 -11.52 29.35
N GLY A 331 -4.47 -11.44 29.41
CA GLY A 331 -5.25 -10.18 29.62
C GLY A 331 -6.01 -9.49 28.45
N SER A 332 -7.34 -9.68 28.37
CA SER A 332 -8.36 -9.11 27.45
C SER A 332 -8.19 -7.71 26.76
N ILE A 333 -8.56 -7.62 25.47
CA ILE A 333 -9.63 -6.78 24.82
C ILE A 333 -9.41 -6.65 23.28
N THR A 334 -10.56 -6.51 22.63
CA THR A 334 -11.07 -6.63 21.26
C THR A 334 -10.57 -5.73 20.11
N ASN A 335 -10.86 -6.26 18.90
CA ASN A 335 -10.91 -5.70 17.54
C ASN A 335 -9.61 -5.76 16.71
N GLY A 336 -9.65 -6.61 15.69
CA GLY A 336 -8.57 -6.84 14.73
C GLY A 336 -8.57 -8.29 14.25
N THR A 337 -9.45 -8.60 13.29
CA THR A 337 -9.50 -9.89 12.59
C THR A 337 -9.73 -9.63 11.12
N TRP A 338 -9.26 -10.55 10.29
CA TRP A 338 -9.81 -10.70 8.96
C TRP A 338 -11.31 -10.99 9.10
N ALA A 339 -12.17 -10.13 8.57
CA ALA A 339 -13.62 -10.26 8.60
C ALA A 339 -14.15 -11.28 7.58
N GLY A 340 -13.32 -11.67 6.61
CA GLY A 340 -13.62 -12.71 5.63
C GLY A 340 -12.33 -13.35 5.11
N CYS A 341 -12.43 -14.62 4.71
CA CYS A 341 -11.42 -15.33 3.94
C CYS A 341 -12.09 -15.87 2.68
N THR A 342 -11.58 -15.52 1.50
CA THR A 342 -11.95 -16.20 0.26
C THR A 342 -10.90 -17.27 -0.04
N THR A 343 -11.34 -18.51 -0.24
CA THR A 343 -10.56 -19.57 -0.85
C THR A 343 -10.98 -19.65 -2.33
N ARG A 344 -10.03 -19.81 -3.26
CA ARG A 344 -10.34 -20.13 -4.65
C ARG A 344 -10.40 -21.63 -4.88
#